data_AF-A0A8J3Q5S1-F1
#
_entry.id   AF-A0A8J3Q5S1-F1
#
_cell.length_a   1.000
_cell.length_b   1.000
_cell.length_c   1.000
_cell.angle_alpha   90.00
_cell.angle_beta   90.00
_cell.angle_gamma   90.00
#
_symmetry.space_group_name_H-M   'P 1'
#
loop_
_entity.id
_entity.type
_entity.pdbx_description
1 polymer ?
#
loop_
_entity_poly.entity_id
_entity_poly.type
_entity_poly.pdbx_seq_one_letter_code
_entity_poly.pdbx_strand_id
1 'polypeptide(L)'
;MKVIVEADGGARGNPGPAGYGAVVRDASNGSVLAERAEALGVTTNNVAEYSGLIAGLTAARELGAAQVEVRMDSKLVIEQMTGRWQIKHPGLRLLAAQAAELQSQFDQVRYEWIPRERNKHADALANMAMDGAQPAAATWEPRADVATRLILVRHGETSMTAEKRYSGRGDVPLSEAGRAQAQAVAARVAALAPVAAVSSPLARCAQTAALIGVPVSTEADLIECDFGDWEGMTFAEVRERYGPELNAWLGSTAVAPPGGESFKQVSARVRRALDHLRKNYPGQTVAVVSHVSPIKLLLRDALAASDALLHRLFLDPAGLSIVDYYPDGGVAVRTVNDVAHLE
;
A
#
# COMPACT_ATOMS: atom_id res chain seq x y z
N MET A 1 -6.26 27.02 -6.00
CA MET A 1 -5.51 25.75 -6.16
C MET A 1 -5.99 25.00 -7.39
N LYS A 2 -5.10 24.31 -8.13
CA LYS A 2 -5.47 23.40 -9.23
C LYS A 2 -5.33 21.95 -8.76
N VAL A 3 -6.35 21.13 -9.01
CA VAL A 3 -6.33 19.70 -8.69
C VAL A 3 -6.69 18.83 -9.89
N ILE A 4 -6.29 17.56 -9.83
CA ILE A 4 -6.72 16.51 -10.74
C ILE A 4 -7.69 15.61 -9.99
N VAL A 5 -8.86 15.34 -10.57
CA VAL A 5 -9.86 14.40 -10.03
C VAL A 5 -9.88 13.16 -10.92
N GLU A 6 -9.45 12.03 -10.38
CA GLU A 6 -9.54 10.71 -11.01
C GLU A 6 -10.71 9.96 -10.37
N ALA A 7 -11.65 9.45 -11.16
CA ALA A 7 -12.82 8.74 -10.64
C ALA A 7 -13.17 7.52 -11.49
N ASP A 8 -13.72 6.50 -10.84
CA ASP A 8 -14.21 5.27 -11.45
C ASP A 8 -15.43 4.74 -10.66
N GLY A 9 -16.20 3.85 -11.27
CA GLY A 9 -17.29 3.15 -10.62
C GLY A 9 -17.71 1.90 -11.39
N GLY A 10 -18.19 0.90 -10.67
CA GLY A 10 -18.62 -0.35 -11.28
C GLY A 10 -19.71 -1.05 -10.48
N ALA A 11 -20.25 -2.11 -11.10
CA ALA A 11 -21.17 -3.06 -10.47
C ALA A 11 -20.78 -4.51 -10.80
N ARG A 12 -20.91 -5.40 -9.82
CA ARG A 12 -20.73 -6.86 -9.95
C ARG A 12 -21.97 -7.45 -10.61
N GLY A 13 -21.97 -7.49 -11.93
CA GLY A 13 -23.20 -7.64 -12.73
C GLY A 13 -23.86 -6.27 -12.89
N ASN A 14 -24.51 -6.02 -14.04
CA ASN A 14 -25.02 -4.68 -14.38
C ASN A 14 -26.52 -4.76 -14.75
N PRO A 15 -27.45 -4.52 -13.81
CA PRO A 15 -27.22 -4.04 -12.43
C PRO A 15 -26.73 -5.13 -11.46
N GLY A 16 -26.09 -4.71 -10.37
CA GLY A 16 -25.51 -5.58 -9.33
C GLY A 16 -24.89 -4.77 -8.18
N PRO A 17 -24.30 -5.43 -7.15
CA PRO A 17 -23.57 -4.76 -6.08
C PRO A 17 -22.52 -3.81 -6.64
N ALA A 18 -22.62 -2.53 -6.30
CA ALA A 18 -21.89 -1.45 -6.95
C ALA A 18 -21.16 -0.57 -5.94
N GLY A 19 -20.15 0.13 -6.43
CA GLY A 19 -19.34 1.04 -5.64
C GLY A 19 -18.54 1.97 -6.55
N TYR A 20 -18.12 3.09 -5.99
CA TYR A 20 -17.29 4.07 -6.69
C TYR A 20 -15.99 4.33 -5.95
N GLY A 21 -15.02 4.89 -6.68
CA GLY A 21 -13.77 5.39 -6.15
C GLY A 21 -13.42 6.73 -6.78
N ALA A 22 -12.91 7.66 -5.99
CA ALA A 22 -12.44 8.96 -6.46
C ALA A 22 -11.19 9.41 -5.70
N VAL A 23 -10.25 10.00 -6.42
CA VAL A 23 -8.96 10.48 -5.91
C VAL A 23 -8.77 11.92 -6.36
N VAL A 24 -8.48 12.81 -5.41
CA VAL A 24 -8.11 14.20 -5.68
C VAL A 24 -6.60 14.34 -5.49
N ARG A 25 -5.90 14.84 -6.51
CA ARG A 25 -4.45 15.05 -6.49
C ARG A 25 -4.09 16.51 -6.67
N ASP A 26 -3.01 16.94 -6.04
CA ASP A 26 -2.38 18.22 -6.33
C ASP A 26 -1.82 18.19 -7.76
N ALA A 27 -2.23 19.14 -8.61
CA ALA A 27 -1.81 19.16 -10.01
C ALA A 27 -0.33 19.50 -10.23
N SER A 28 0.35 20.08 -9.23
CA SER A 28 1.75 20.50 -9.32
C SER A 28 2.74 19.37 -9.01
N ASN A 29 2.39 18.49 -8.08
CA ASN A 29 3.30 17.46 -7.56
C ASN A 29 2.72 16.03 -7.58
N GLY A 30 1.44 15.87 -7.91
CA GLY A 30 0.78 14.57 -8.04
C GLY A 30 0.43 13.87 -6.72
N SER A 31 0.69 14.50 -5.57
CA SER A 31 0.34 13.98 -4.25
C SER A 31 -1.17 13.83 -4.09
N VAL A 32 -1.60 12.79 -3.38
CA VAL A 32 -3.02 12.58 -3.07
C VAL A 32 -3.41 13.53 -1.95
N LEU A 33 -4.46 14.30 -2.19
CA LEU A 33 -5.05 15.24 -1.23
C LEU A 33 -6.30 14.66 -0.56
N ALA A 34 -7.06 13.85 -1.28
CA ALA A 34 -8.25 13.19 -0.75
C ALA A 34 -8.58 11.92 -1.55
N GLU A 35 -9.18 10.95 -0.86
CA GLU A 35 -9.79 9.76 -1.45
C GLU A 35 -11.23 9.63 -0.97
N ARG A 36 -12.11 9.12 -1.83
CA ARG A 36 -13.51 8.81 -1.52
C ARG A 36 -13.84 7.47 -2.16
N ALA A 37 -14.48 6.58 -1.40
CA ALA A 37 -15.04 5.36 -1.93
C ALA A 37 -16.25 4.95 -1.10
N GLU A 38 -17.31 4.49 -1.74
CA GLU A 38 -18.55 4.12 -1.07
C GLU A 38 -19.29 3.02 -1.84
N ALA A 39 -19.88 2.08 -1.10
CA ALA A 39 -20.77 1.06 -1.66
C ALA A 39 -22.16 1.66 -1.92
N LEU A 40 -22.69 1.45 -3.12
CA LEU A 40 -23.97 2.02 -3.57
C LEU A 40 -25.15 1.02 -3.51
N GLY A 41 -24.94 -0.15 -2.92
CA GLY A 41 -25.91 -1.24 -2.98
C GLY A 41 -26.04 -1.78 -4.41
N VAL A 42 -27.26 -2.16 -4.82
CA VAL A 42 -27.51 -2.70 -6.18
C VAL A 42 -27.85 -1.57 -7.15
N THR A 43 -26.95 -1.26 -8.08
CA THR A 43 -27.19 -0.28 -9.15
C THR A 43 -26.39 -0.62 -10.41
N THR A 44 -26.36 0.28 -11.39
CA THR A 44 -25.67 0.10 -12.68
C THR A 44 -24.28 0.73 -12.69
N ASN A 45 -23.41 0.28 -13.59
CA ASN A 45 -22.06 0.85 -13.77
C ASN A 45 -22.11 2.37 -13.96
N ASN A 46 -22.97 2.86 -14.86
CA ASN A 46 -23.02 4.29 -15.16
C ASN A 46 -23.45 5.13 -13.95
N VAL A 47 -24.32 4.60 -13.08
CA VAL A 47 -24.69 5.27 -11.83
C VAL A 47 -23.48 5.33 -10.89
N ALA A 48 -22.71 4.25 -10.79
CA ALA A 48 -21.49 4.21 -10.00
C ALA A 48 -20.42 5.18 -10.51
N GLU A 49 -20.16 5.22 -11.81
CA GLU A 49 -19.21 6.15 -12.44
C GLU A 49 -19.59 7.62 -12.18
N TYR A 50 -20.87 7.97 -12.36
CA TYR A 50 -21.37 9.31 -12.04
C TYR A 50 -21.24 9.65 -10.54
N SER A 51 -21.49 8.68 -9.67
CA SER A 51 -21.34 8.86 -8.22
C SER A 51 -19.88 9.12 -7.84
N GLY A 52 -18.93 8.41 -8.47
CA GLY A 52 -17.50 8.67 -8.33
C GLY A 52 -17.09 10.07 -8.77
N LEU A 53 -17.60 10.53 -9.93
CA LEU A 53 -17.37 11.90 -10.39
C LEU A 53 -17.88 12.93 -9.38
N ILE A 54 -19.11 12.78 -8.91
CA ILE A 54 -19.74 13.69 -7.94
C ILE A 54 -18.89 13.73 -6.66
N ALA A 55 -18.52 12.58 -6.10
CA ALA A 55 -17.70 12.49 -4.89
C ALA A 55 -16.33 13.16 -5.07
N GLY A 56 -15.69 12.98 -6.24
CA GLY A 56 -14.42 13.62 -6.56
C GLY A 56 -14.52 15.15 -6.67
N LEU A 57 -15.58 15.67 -7.33
CA LEU A 57 -15.85 17.11 -7.40
C LEU A 57 -16.17 17.70 -6.03
N THR A 58 -16.97 17.02 -5.21
CA THR A 58 -17.25 17.45 -3.83
C THR A 58 -15.97 17.54 -3.00
N ALA A 59 -15.12 16.50 -3.04
CA ALA A 59 -13.84 16.52 -2.32
C ALA A 59 -12.91 17.64 -2.81
N ALA A 60 -12.86 17.90 -4.13
CA ALA A 60 -12.10 19.02 -4.68
C ALA A 60 -12.61 20.38 -4.17
N ARG A 61 -13.93 20.52 -3.98
CA ARG A 61 -14.54 21.74 -3.45
C ARG A 61 -14.23 21.93 -1.96
N GLU A 62 -14.33 20.87 -1.16
CA GLU A 62 -13.97 20.88 0.27
C GLU A 62 -12.51 21.32 0.49
N LEU A 63 -11.62 20.95 -0.43
CA LEU A 63 -10.21 21.34 -0.43
C LEU A 63 -9.97 22.79 -0.92
N GLY A 64 -11.01 23.52 -1.33
CA GLY A 64 -10.87 24.90 -1.83
C GLY A 64 -10.22 24.99 -3.21
N ALA A 65 -10.36 23.95 -4.05
CA ALA A 65 -9.87 24.03 -5.43
C ALA A 65 -10.64 25.09 -6.23
N ALA A 66 -9.90 25.82 -7.06
CA ALA A 66 -10.44 26.80 -7.99
C ALA A 66 -10.50 26.23 -9.43
N GLN A 67 -9.58 25.33 -9.77
CA GLN A 67 -9.51 24.69 -11.07
C GLN A 67 -9.43 23.17 -10.91
N VAL A 68 -10.20 22.44 -11.72
CA VAL A 68 -10.27 20.98 -11.66
C VAL A 68 -10.03 20.38 -13.04
N GLU A 69 -9.18 19.37 -13.10
CA GLU A 69 -9.00 18.51 -14.27
C GLU A 69 -9.54 17.11 -13.94
N VAL A 70 -10.73 16.80 -14.45
CA VAL A 70 -11.37 15.50 -14.30
C VAL A 70 -10.79 14.54 -15.33
N ARG A 71 -10.31 13.39 -14.85
CA ARG A 71 -9.78 12.29 -15.67
C ARG A 71 -10.53 11.01 -15.33
N MET A 72 -11.23 10.44 -16.30
CA MET A 72 -11.97 9.18 -16.11
C MET A 72 -11.80 8.28 -17.33
N ASP A 73 -11.89 6.98 -17.13
CA ASP A 73 -11.91 5.97 -18.20
C ASP A 73 -13.32 5.66 -18.71
N SER A 74 -14.36 6.20 -18.07
CA SER A 74 -15.71 6.25 -18.62
C SER A 74 -15.84 7.28 -19.74
N LYS A 75 -15.76 6.80 -20.99
CA LYS A 75 -16.03 7.65 -22.15
C LYS A 75 -17.46 8.22 -22.13
N LEU A 76 -18.42 7.44 -21.62
CA LEU A 76 -19.82 7.88 -21.51
C LEU A 76 -19.95 9.12 -20.62
N VAL A 77 -19.39 9.08 -19.41
CA VAL A 77 -19.48 10.21 -18.46
C VAL A 77 -18.75 11.44 -19.02
N ILE A 78 -17.54 11.26 -19.56
CA ILE A 78 -16.77 12.37 -20.15
C ILE A 78 -17.53 13.04 -21.30
N GLU A 79 -18.09 12.28 -22.23
CA GLU A 79 -18.83 12.82 -23.38
C GLU A 79 -20.16 13.47 -22.98
N GLN A 80 -20.84 12.95 -21.96
CA GLN A 80 -22.07 13.55 -21.44
C GLN A 80 -21.80 14.85 -20.68
N MET A 81 -20.78 14.90 -19.82
CA MET A 81 -20.42 16.11 -19.07
C MET A 81 -19.83 17.22 -19.94
N THR A 82 -19.26 16.87 -21.09
CA THR A 82 -18.82 17.85 -22.11
C THR A 82 -19.93 18.25 -23.08
N GLY A 83 -21.16 17.76 -22.89
CA GLY A 83 -22.32 18.09 -23.72
C GLY A 83 -22.29 17.50 -25.13
N ARG A 84 -21.33 16.63 -25.44
CA ARG A 84 -21.23 15.99 -26.76
C ARG A 84 -22.24 14.88 -26.93
N TRP A 85 -22.58 14.16 -25.85
CA TRP A 85 -23.55 13.06 -25.87
C TRP A 85 -24.78 13.37 -25.04
N GLN A 86 -25.96 13.03 -25.56
CA GLN A 86 -27.23 13.21 -24.86
C GLN A 86 -27.43 12.17 -23.75
N ILE A 87 -28.00 12.61 -22.62
CA ILE A 87 -28.38 11.76 -21.50
C ILE A 87 -29.85 11.35 -21.66
N LYS A 88 -30.09 10.10 -22.04
CA LYS A 88 -31.44 9.57 -22.25
C LYS A 88 -32.08 9.03 -20.97
N HIS A 89 -31.30 8.40 -20.10
CA HIS A 89 -31.79 7.74 -18.89
C HIS A 89 -32.16 8.77 -17.81
N PRO A 90 -33.41 8.82 -17.31
CA PRO A 90 -33.84 9.82 -16.33
C PRO A 90 -33.00 9.85 -15.06
N GLY A 91 -32.61 8.68 -14.53
CA GLY A 91 -31.75 8.60 -13.34
C GLY A 91 -30.36 9.19 -13.55
N LEU A 92 -29.80 9.08 -14.77
CA LEU A 92 -28.50 9.68 -15.08
C LEU A 92 -28.60 11.19 -15.29
N ARG A 93 -29.76 11.71 -15.73
CA ARG A 93 -29.96 13.17 -15.84
C ARG A 93 -29.88 13.85 -14.47
N LEU A 94 -30.39 13.20 -13.42
CA LEU A 94 -30.31 13.73 -12.06
C LEU A 94 -28.86 13.82 -11.59
N LEU A 95 -28.08 12.74 -11.77
CA LEU A 95 -26.67 12.72 -11.40
C LEU A 95 -25.83 13.70 -12.23
N ALA A 96 -26.09 13.79 -13.53
CA ALA A 96 -25.41 14.76 -14.38
C ALA A 96 -25.74 16.21 -14.02
N ALA A 97 -26.99 16.50 -13.63
CA ALA A 97 -27.38 17.81 -13.12
C ALA A 97 -26.64 18.15 -11.82
N GLN A 98 -26.51 17.17 -10.91
CA GLN A 98 -25.73 17.34 -9.68
C GLN A 98 -24.24 17.58 -9.96
N ALA A 99 -23.63 16.82 -10.87
CA ALA A 99 -22.26 17.02 -11.28
C ALA A 99 -22.05 18.38 -11.96
N ALA A 100 -23.00 18.84 -12.78
CA ALA A 100 -22.97 20.15 -13.41
C ALA A 100 -23.12 21.30 -12.39
N GLU A 101 -23.95 21.11 -11.37
CA GLU A 101 -24.09 22.07 -10.26
C GLU A 101 -22.79 22.18 -9.45
N LEU A 102 -22.11 21.06 -9.17
CA LEU A 102 -20.79 21.08 -8.54
C LEU A 102 -19.75 21.74 -9.44
N GLN A 103 -19.78 21.44 -10.74
CA GLN A 103 -18.88 22.04 -11.73
C GLN A 103 -18.98 23.56 -11.76
N SER A 104 -20.18 24.13 -11.59
CA SER A 104 -20.41 25.59 -11.64
C SER A 104 -19.72 26.35 -10.49
N GLN A 105 -19.30 25.63 -9.45
CA GLN A 105 -18.64 26.21 -8.27
C GLN A 105 -17.12 26.40 -8.44
N PHE A 106 -16.55 25.97 -9.57
CA PHE A 106 -15.14 26.13 -9.91
C PHE A 106 -14.96 27.18 -11.00
N ASP A 107 -13.83 27.88 -10.98
CA ASP A 107 -13.47 28.85 -12.02
C ASP A 107 -13.26 28.17 -13.38
N GLN A 108 -12.74 26.93 -13.36
CA GLN A 108 -12.54 26.13 -14.55
C GLN A 108 -12.59 24.63 -14.24
N VAL A 109 -13.31 23.88 -15.08
CA VAL A 109 -13.29 22.42 -15.09
C VAL A 109 -12.99 21.91 -16.49
N ARG A 110 -12.05 20.96 -16.60
CA ARG A 110 -11.73 20.25 -17.85
C ARG A 110 -11.99 18.77 -17.67
N TYR A 111 -12.52 18.13 -18.70
CA TYR A 111 -12.76 16.69 -18.73
C TYR A 111 -11.85 16.04 -19.76
N GLU A 112 -11.10 15.04 -19.34
CA GLU A 112 -10.22 14.23 -20.17
C GLU A 112 -10.59 12.75 -20.00
N TRP A 113 -10.78 12.06 -21.12
CA TRP A 113 -10.85 10.61 -21.09
C TRP A 113 -9.44 10.03 -21.01
N ILE A 114 -9.22 9.08 -20.10
CA ILE A 114 -7.95 8.37 -19.95
C ILE A 114 -8.14 6.85 -20.13
N PRO A 115 -7.14 6.12 -20.65
CA PRO A 115 -7.16 4.65 -20.63
C PRO A 115 -7.25 4.08 -19.21
N ARG A 116 -7.92 2.93 -19.05
CA ARG A 116 -8.10 2.27 -17.75
C ARG A 116 -6.79 1.97 -17.03
N GLU A 117 -5.71 1.68 -17.76
CA GLU A 117 -4.39 1.43 -17.15
C GLU A 117 -3.82 2.67 -16.44
N ARG A 118 -4.35 3.86 -16.75
CA ARG A 118 -4.01 5.13 -16.10
C ARG A 118 -4.97 5.53 -14.98
N ASN A 119 -6.11 4.85 -14.81
CA ASN A 119 -7.11 5.12 -13.75
C ASN A 119 -7.07 4.11 -12.59
N LYS A 120 -5.96 3.37 -12.42
CA LYS A 120 -5.85 2.24 -11.47
C LYS A 120 -6.18 2.57 -10.02
N HIS A 121 -5.96 3.81 -9.58
CA HIS A 121 -6.19 4.18 -8.19
C HIS A 121 -7.69 4.30 -7.88
N ALA A 122 -8.43 5.02 -8.74
CA ALA A 122 -9.88 5.12 -8.60
C ALA A 122 -10.56 3.75 -8.82
N ASP A 123 -10.07 2.95 -9.78
CA ASP A 123 -10.52 1.57 -10.00
C ASP A 123 -10.32 0.68 -8.75
N ALA A 124 -9.16 0.78 -8.09
CA ALA A 124 -8.90 0.04 -6.86
C ALA A 124 -9.88 0.43 -5.74
N LEU A 125 -10.12 1.74 -5.56
CA LEU A 125 -11.09 2.25 -4.59
C LEU A 125 -12.52 1.79 -4.90
N ALA A 126 -12.93 1.82 -6.18
CA ALA A 126 -14.25 1.34 -6.61
C ALA A 126 -14.43 -0.17 -6.36
N ASN A 127 -13.39 -0.97 -6.62
CA ASN A 127 -13.39 -2.40 -6.32
C ASN A 127 -13.48 -2.69 -4.82
N MET A 128 -12.70 -1.98 -4.00
CA MET A 128 -12.82 -2.09 -2.53
C MET A 128 -14.24 -1.79 -2.05
N ALA A 129 -14.83 -0.70 -2.56
CA ALA A 129 -16.19 -0.30 -2.21
C ALA A 129 -17.24 -1.35 -2.64
N MET A 130 -17.14 -1.90 -3.86
CA MET A 130 -18.02 -2.96 -4.34
C MET A 130 -17.96 -4.23 -3.47
N ASP A 131 -16.77 -4.56 -2.98
CA ASP A 131 -16.52 -5.77 -2.20
C ASP A 131 -16.77 -5.56 -0.69
N GLY A 132 -17.34 -4.41 -0.30
CA GLY A 132 -17.77 -4.11 1.08
C GLY A 132 -16.66 -3.56 1.99
N ALA A 133 -15.49 -3.21 1.44
CA ALA A 133 -14.43 -2.51 2.16
C ALA A 133 -14.61 -1.00 1.96
N GLN A 134 -15.15 -0.30 2.97
CA GLN A 134 -15.06 1.17 3.01
C GLN A 134 -13.61 1.58 3.31
N PRO A 135 -13.08 2.65 2.70
CA PRO A 135 -11.89 3.31 3.24
C PRO A 135 -12.21 3.66 4.69
N ALA A 136 -11.36 3.22 5.63
CA ALA A 136 -11.56 3.55 7.03
C ALA A 136 -11.74 5.07 7.16
N ALA A 137 -12.83 5.51 7.78
CA ALA A 137 -12.93 6.89 8.19
C ALA A 137 -11.68 7.20 9.03
N ALA A 138 -10.97 8.28 8.70
CA ALA A 138 -9.77 8.70 9.41
C ALA A 138 -10.16 9.19 10.82
N THR A 139 -10.45 8.25 11.72
CA THR A 139 -10.88 8.51 13.08
C THR A 139 -9.79 8.09 14.07
N TRP A 140 -9.60 8.92 15.08
CA TRP A 140 -8.77 8.66 16.25
C TRP A 140 -9.55 7.97 17.36
N GLU A 141 -10.81 7.61 17.10
CA GLU A 141 -11.68 7.01 18.09
C GLU A 141 -11.17 5.61 18.48
N PRO A 142 -11.29 5.25 19.78
CA PRO A 142 -10.98 3.90 20.22
C PRO A 142 -11.84 2.88 19.45
N ARG A 143 -11.18 1.92 18.79
CA ARG A 143 -11.86 0.85 18.07
C ARG A 143 -12.24 -0.28 19.03
N ALA A 144 -13.49 -0.71 18.95
CA ALA A 144 -14.01 -1.83 19.76
C ALA A 144 -13.65 -3.21 19.18
N ASP A 145 -13.40 -3.29 17.87
CA ASP A 145 -13.10 -4.54 17.19
C ASP A 145 -11.71 -5.09 17.53
N VAL A 146 -11.58 -6.42 17.50
CA VAL A 146 -10.30 -7.10 17.71
C VAL A 146 -9.47 -7.03 16.44
N ALA A 147 -8.30 -6.40 16.51
CA ALA A 147 -7.39 -6.29 15.39
C ALA A 147 -6.64 -7.60 15.12
N THR A 148 -6.31 -7.85 13.85
CA THR A 148 -5.20 -8.74 13.50
C THR A 148 -3.90 -7.99 13.75
N ARG A 149 -3.09 -8.50 14.69
CA ARG A 149 -1.81 -7.91 15.06
C ARG A 149 -0.67 -8.62 14.34
N LEU A 150 0.13 -7.87 13.60
CA LEU A 150 1.36 -8.37 12.99
C LEU A 150 2.57 -7.89 13.78
N ILE A 151 3.40 -8.83 14.23
CA ILE A 151 4.72 -8.57 14.81
C ILE A 151 5.74 -8.75 13.70
N LEU A 152 6.17 -7.66 13.07
CA LEU A 152 7.13 -7.66 11.98
C LEU A 152 8.54 -7.75 12.55
N VAL A 153 9.27 -8.82 12.22
CA VAL A 153 10.61 -9.11 12.74
C VAL A 153 11.60 -9.14 11.59
N ARG A 154 12.64 -8.31 11.66
CA ARG A 154 13.78 -8.46 10.75
C ARG A 154 14.61 -9.66 11.22
N HIS A 155 15.09 -10.48 10.30
CA HIS A 155 16.05 -11.54 10.63
C HIS A 155 17.26 -11.01 11.42
N GLY A 156 17.90 -11.88 12.22
CA GLY A 156 19.17 -11.56 12.88
C GLY A 156 20.31 -11.32 11.88
N GLU A 157 21.44 -10.82 12.36
CA GLU A 157 22.59 -10.50 11.52
C GLU A 157 23.10 -11.68 10.67
N THR A 158 23.58 -11.37 9.46
CA THR A 158 24.35 -12.26 8.60
C THR A 158 25.75 -11.67 8.36
N SER A 159 26.70 -12.44 7.82
CA SER A 159 28.02 -11.91 7.44
C SER A 159 27.93 -10.66 6.54
N MET A 160 27.03 -10.69 5.55
CA MET A 160 26.77 -9.55 4.66
C MET A 160 26.20 -8.32 5.37
N THR A 161 25.42 -8.53 6.43
CA THR A 161 24.85 -7.44 7.22
C THR A 161 25.95 -6.68 7.96
N ALA A 162 26.88 -7.40 8.60
CA ALA A 162 28.03 -6.82 9.28
C ALA A 162 28.93 -6.03 8.32
N GLU A 163 29.08 -6.52 7.10
CA GLU A 163 29.88 -5.89 6.03
C GLU A 163 29.12 -4.78 5.27
N LYS A 164 27.85 -4.50 5.61
CA LYS A 164 26.98 -3.51 4.95
C LYS A 164 26.89 -3.71 3.44
N ARG A 165 26.78 -4.97 3.01
CA ARG A 165 26.61 -5.37 1.61
C ARG A 165 25.13 -5.48 1.25
N TYR A 166 24.81 -5.26 -0.02
CA TYR A 166 23.51 -5.58 -0.58
C TYR A 166 23.27 -7.08 -0.49
N SER A 167 22.31 -7.48 0.35
CA SER A 167 21.91 -8.88 0.55
C SER A 167 20.45 -9.01 0.15
N GLY A 168 20.22 -9.53 -1.05
CA GLY A 168 18.90 -9.71 -1.64
C GLY A 168 18.45 -11.14 -1.48
N ARG A 169 18.48 -11.89 -2.59
CA ARG A 169 17.97 -13.27 -2.64
C ARG A 169 19.04 -14.33 -2.40
N GLY A 170 20.30 -13.92 -2.24
CA GLY A 170 21.36 -14.83 -1.77
C GLY A 170 20.99 -15.47 -0.43
N ASP A 171 21.11 -16.80 -0.34
CA ASP A 171 20.70 -17.55 0.84
C ASP A 171 21.84 -17.65 1.88
N VAL A 172 22.18 -16.50 2.45
CA VAL A 172 23.20 -16.41 3.52
C VAL A 172 22.54 -16.66 4.88
N PRO A 173 23.04 -17.64 5.68
CA PRO A 173 22.50 -17.93 6.99
C PRO A 173 22.90 -16.88 8.04
N LEU A 174 22.33 -16.99 9.24
CA LEU A 174 22.70 -16.15 10.39
C LEU A 174 24.18 -16.32 10.78
N SER A 175 24.82 -15.21 11.16
CA SER A 175 26.11 -15.22 11.86
C SER A 175 25.96 -15.75 13.29
N GLU A 176 27.06 -15.95 14.01
CA GLU A 176 27.00 -16.30 15.44
C GLU A 176 26.29 -15.22 16.27
N ALA A 177 26.66 -13.95 16.06
CA ALA A 177 25.97 -12.81 16.64
C ALA A 177 24.48 -12.78 16.22
N GLY A 178 24.20 -13.06 14.96
CA GLY A 178 22.84 -13.15 14.43
C GLY A 178 21.98 -14.23 15.09
N ARG A 179 22.58 -15.36 15.49
CA ARG A 179 21.87 -16.41 16.24
C ARG A 179 21.52 -15.96 17.65
N ALA A 180 22.44 -15.28 18.35
CA ALA A 180 22.17 -14.73 19.67
C ALA A 180 21.06 -13.65 19.61
N GLN A 181 21.12 -12.76 18.62
CA GLN A 181 20.07 -11.78 18.34
C GLN A 181 18.73 -12.45 18.04
N ALA A 182 18.73 -13.51 17.21
CA ALA A 182 17.54 -14.26 16.86
C ALA A 182 16.88 -14.95 18.07
N GLN A 183 17.68 -15.49 19.00
CA GLN A 183 17.19 -16.05 20.26
C GLN A 183 16.52 -14.97 21.13
N ALA A 184 17.15 -13.80 21.25
CA ALA A 184 16.63 -12.70 22.04
C ALA A 184 15.30 -12.16 21.50
N VAL A 185 15.21 -11.89 20.18
CA VAL A 185 13.95 -11.44 19.58
C VAL A 185 12.89 -12.52 19.62
N ALA A 186 13.24 -13.80 19.49
CA ALA A 186 12.29 -14.90 19.61
C ALA A 186 11.65 -14.97 21.00
N ALA A 187 12.44 -14.82 22.07
CA ALA A 187 11.91 -14.73 23.44
C ALA A 187 10.98 -13.52 23.61
N ARG A 188 11.36 -12.36 23.07
CA ARG A 188 10.52 -11.15 23.10
C ARG A 188 9.21 -11.34 22.34
N VAL A 189 9.24 -11.96 21.17
CA VAL A 189 8.06 -12.25 20.34
C VAL A 189 7.17 -13.28 21.03
N ALA A 190 7.72 -14.33 21.64
CA ALA A 190 6.95 -15.33 22.37
C ALA A 190 6.17 -14.71 23.54
N ALA A 191 6.73 -13.71 24.21
CA ALA A 191 6.03 -12.96 25.27
C ALA A 191 4.82 -12.14 24.77
N LEU A 192 4.73 -11.89 23.47
CA LEU A 192 3.56 -11.26 22.83
C LEU A 192 2.50 -12.29 22.38
N ALA A 193 2.71 -13.58 22.71
CA ALA A 193 1.79 -14.70 22.49
C ALA A 193 1.21 -14.80 21.05
N PRO A 194 2.05 -14.81 19.99
CA PRO A 194 1.55 -15.07 18.65
C PRO A 194 1.00 -16.51 18.54
N VAL A 195 -0.05 -16.69 17.74
CA VAL A 195 -0.62 -18.01 17.47
C VAL A 195 0.21 -18.81 16.46
N ALA A 196 0.97 -18.10 15.61
CA ALA A 196 1.76 -18.65 14.52
C ALA A 196 2.88 -17.67 14.11
N ALA A 197 3.86 -18.19 13.39
CA ALA A 197 4.88 -17.41 12.71
C ALA A 197 4.82 -17.67 11.20
N VAL A 198 4.99 -16.61 10.41
CA VAL A 198 5.08 -16.67 8.95
C VAL A 198 6.41 -16.09 8.54
N SER A 199 7.21 -16.87 7.82
CA SER A 199 8.59 -16.51 7.47
C SER A 199 8.77 -16.36 5.98
N SER A 200 9.64 -15.43 5.58
CA SER A 200 10.31 -15.50 4.29
C SER A 200 11.02 -16.86 4.11
N PRO A 201 11.14 -17.37 2.86
CA PRO A 201 11.80 -18.65 2.59
C PRO A 201 13.31 -18.67 2.84
N LEU A 202 13.99 -17.51 2.96
CA LEU A 202 15.45 -17.47 3.10
C LEU A 202 15.90 -17.95 4.48
N ALA A 203 17.02 -18.67 4.53
CA ALA A 203 17.53 -19.38 5.71
C ALA A 203 17.66 -18.46 6.93
N ARG A 204 18.12 -17.22 6.76
CA ARG A 204 18.21 -16.24 7.86
C ARG A 204 16.88 -15.92 8.53
N CYS A 205 15.78 -15.85 7.76
CA CYS A 205 14.44 -15.66 8.31
C CYS A 205 13.91 -16.97 8.90
N ALA A 206 14.07 -18.09 8.19
CA ALA A 206 13.60 -19.40 8.67
C ALA A 206 14.27 -19.79 10.00
N GLN A 207 15.58 -19.57 10.14
CA GLN A 207 16.34 -19.78 11.37
C GLN A 207 15.84 -18.88 12.51
N THR A 208 15.53 -17.61 12.21
CA THR A 208 14.96 -16.69 13.22
C THR A 208 13.56 -17.12 13.64
N ALA A 209 12.69 -17.47 12.68
CA ALA A 209 11.31 -17.87 12.94
C ALA A 209 11.20 -19.17 13.75
N ALA A 210 12.08 -20.13 13.48
CA ALA A 210 12.11 -21.42 14.19
C ALA A 210 12.34 -21.28 15.70
N LEU A 211 12.99 -20.20 16.14
CA LEU A 211 13.29 -19.97 17.55
C LEU A 211 12.09 -19.41 18.34
N ILE A 212 11.05 -18.91 17.68
CA ILE A 212 9.87 -18.30 18.33
C ILE A 212 9.07 -19.33 19.14
N GLY A 213 9.13 -20.61 18.76
CA GLY A 213 8.46 -21.69 19.50
C GLY A 213 6.96 -21.85 19.20
N VAL A 214 6.51 -21.37 18.03
CA VAL A 214 5.13 -21.52 17.53
C VAL A 214 5.15 -22.19 16.15
N PRO A 215 4.02 -22.72 15.63
CA PRO A 215 3.97 -23.25 14.27
C PRO A 215 4.43 -22.22 13.24
N VAL A 216 5.37 -22.62 12.38
CA VAL A 216 5.96 -21.76 11.35
C VAL A 216 5.46 -22.20 9.97
N SER A 217 4.98 -21.25 9.18
CA SER A 217 4.75 -21.43 7.75
C SER A 217 5.65 -20.50 6.92
N THR A 218 5.85 -20.86 5.65
CA THR A 218 6.62 -20.06 4.71
C THR A 218 5.70 -19.27 3.80
N GLU A 219 6.00 -17.98 3.62
CA GLU A 219 5.35 -17.10 2.64
C GLU A 219 6.40 -16.56 1.67
N ALA A 220 6.28 -16.97 0.39
CA ALA A 220 7.23 -16.62 -0.65
C ALA A 220 7.26 -15.10 -0.91
N ASP A 221 6.11 -14.44 -0.79
CA ASP A 221 5.97 -13.01 -1.05
C ASP A 221 6.66 -12.12 0.01
N LEU A 222 7.14 -12.69 1.12
CA LEU A 222 7.93 -12.01 2.16
C LEU A 222 9.44 -11.99 1.90
N ILE A 223 9.93 -12.52 0.78
CA ILE A 223 11.36 -12.51 0.41
C ILE A 223 11.94 -11.09 0.27
N GLU A 224 13.25 -10.90 0.46
CA GLU A 224 13.90 -9.59 0.27
C GLU A 224 13.80 -9.13 -1.20
N CYS A 225 13.98 -7.82 -1.42
CA CYS A 225 14.18 -7.24 -2.74
C CYS A 225 15.32 -7.96 -3.47
N ASP A 226 15.11 -8.26 -4.74
CA ASP A 226 16.17 -8.75 -5.60
C ASP A 226 17.09 -7.57 -5.97
N PHE A 227 18.35 -7.61 -5.55
CA PHE A 227 19.33 -6.58 -5.89
C PHE A 227 20.09 -6.89 -7.18
N GLY A 228 19.81 -8.03 -7.83
CA GLY A 228 20.39 -8.41 -9.11
C GLY A 228 21.92 -8.33 -9.09
N ASP A 229 22.47 -7.57 -10.02
CA ASP A 229 23.92 -7.43 -10.20
C ASP A 229 24.63 -6.78 -9.00
N TRP A 230 23.90 -6.16 -8.07
CA TRP A 230 24.48 -5.55 -6.87
C TRP A 230 24.63 -6.52 -5.70
N GLU A 231 24.08 -7.74 -5.80
CA GLU A 231 24.18 -8.75 -4.74
C GLU A 231 25.65 -8.95 -4.33
N GLY A 232 25.93 -8.90 -3.02
CA GLY A 232 27.28 -9.05 -2.50
C GLY A 232 28.13 -7.78 -2.54
N MET A 233 27.73 -6.71 -3.23
CA MET A 233 28.50 -5.47 -3.30
C MET A 233 28.21 -4.56 -2.11
N THR A 234 29.20 -3.79 -1.69
CA THR A 234 29.01 -2.64 -0.80
C THR A 234 28.41 -1.48 -1.57
N PHE A 235 27.82 -0.52 -0.84
CA PHE A 235 27.32 0.71 -1.45
C PHE A 235 28.40 1.49 -2.21
N ALA A 236 29.65 1.47 -1.73
CA ALA A 236 30.78 2.13 -2.39
C ALA A 236 31.11 1.48 -3.73
N GLU A 237 31.16 0.15 -3.78
CA GLU A 237 31.40 -0.61 -5.02
C GLU A 237 30.27 -0.38 -6.05
N VAL A 238 29.01 -0.35 -5.61
CA VAL A 238 27.87 -0.04 -6.49
C VAL A 238 27.96 1.40 -6.99
N ARG A 239 28.30 2.36 -6.12
CA ARG A 239 28.45 3.77 -6.50
C ARG A 239 29.52 3.96 -7.57
N GLU A 240 30.64 3.25 -7.44
CA GLU A 240 31.76 3.29 -8.38
C GLU A 240 31.39 2.66 -9.73
N ARG A 241 30.75 1.49 -9.72
CA ARG A 241 30.49 0.69 -10.94
C ARG A 241 29.18 1.03 -11.66
N TYR A 242 28.16 1.47 -10.92
CA TYR A 242 26.78 1.65 -11.39
C TYR A 242 26.21 3.02 -10.94
N GLY A 243 27.03 4.06 -10.94
CA GLY A 243 26.66 5.39 -10.43
C GLY A 243 25.33 5.96 -10.97
N PRO A 244 25.09 5.96 -12.30
CA PRO A 244 23.83 6.40 -12.89
C PRO A 244 22.62 5.57 -12.46
N GLU A 245 22.74 4.23 -12.47
CA GLU A 245 21.68 3.31 -12.08
C GLU A 245 21.33 3.45 -10.60
N LEU A 246 22.35 3.58 -9.74
CA LEU A 246 22.18 3.83 -8.32
C LEU A 246 21.44 5.14 -8.07
N ASN A 247 21.76 6.22 -8.81
CA ASN A 247 21.03 7.49 -8.70
C ASN A 247 19.57 7.36 -9.14
N ALA A 248 19.31 6.66 -10.25
CA ALA A 248 17.95 6.44 -10.73
C ALA A 248 17.12 5.61 -9.74
N TRP A 249 17.71 4.56 -9.18
CA TRP A 249 17.08 3.70 -8.18
C TRP A 249 16.78 4.44 -6.86
N LEU A 250 17.73 5.24 -6.36
CA LEU A 250 17.53 6.07 -5.16
C LEU A 250 16.46 7.16 -5.38
N GLY A 251 16.28 7.62 -6.62
CA GLY A 251 15.31 8.67 -6.96
C GLY A 251 13.89 8.18 -7.21
N SER A 252 13.67 6.87 -7.36
CA SER A 252 12.35 6.34 -7.74
C SER A 252 12.15 4.88 -7.33
N THR A 253 11.05 4.61 -6.62
CA THR A 253 10.62 3.25 -6.26
C THR A 253 10.21 2.39 -7.45
N ALA A 254 10.03 2.99 -8.63
CA ALA A 254 9.70 2.30 -9.87
C ALA A 254 10.92 1.76 -10.63
N VAL A 255 12.12 2.21 -10.27
CA VAL A 255 13.37 1.77 -10.91
C VAL A 255 13.90 0.56 -10.15
N ALA A 256 14.38 -0.44 -10.88
CA ALA A 256 15.01 -1.64 -10.32
C ALA A 256 16.53 -1.54 -10.44
N PRO A 257 17.30 -2.19 -9.54
CA PRO A 257 18.70 -2.51 -9.81
C PRO A 257 18.82 -3.34 -11.10
N PRO A 258 19.93 -3.27 -11.84
CA PRO A 258 20.17 -4.15 -13.00
C PRO A 258 19.99 -5.62 -12.63
N GLY A 259 19.16 -6.35 -13.38
CA GLY A 259 18.84 -7.75 -13.11
C GLY A 259 17.98 -8.00 -11.86
N GLY A 260 17.53 -6.96 -11.15
CA GLY A 260 16.83 -7.06 -9.87
C GLY A 260 15.34 -6.69 -9.91
N GLU A 261 14.82 -6.30 -8.75
CA GLU A 261 13.42 -5.97 -8.51
C GLU A 261 13.28 -4.50 -8.05
N SER A 262 12.26 -3.79 -8.55
CA SER A 262 11.92 -2.44 -8.07
C SER A 262 11.11 -2.51 -6.77
N PHE A 263 11.16 -1.46 -5.95
CA PHE A 263 10.31 -1.39 -4.74
C PHE A 263 8.81 -1.44 -5.04
N LYS A 264 8.36 -1.01 -6.23
CA LYS A 264 6.97 -1.21 -6.67
C LYS A 264 6.61 -2.69 -6.84
N GLN A 265 7.49 -3.50 -7.40
CA GLN A 265 7.27 -4.94 -7.52
C GLN A 265 7.27 -5.61 -6.14
N VAL A 266 8.23 -5.26 -5.27
CA VAL A 266 8.26 -5.73 -3.88
C VAL A 266 6.96 -5.37 -3.16
N SER A 267 6.51 -4.12 -3.29
CA SER A 267 5.27 -3.64 -2.65
C SER A 267 4.05 -4.42 -3.12
N ALA A 268 3.95 -4.76 -4.41
CA ALA A 268 2.82 -5.53 -4.93
C ALA A 268 2.73 -6.93 -4.32
N ARG A 269 3.85 -7.64 -4.18
CA ARG A 269 3.86 -8.97 -3.55
C ARG A 269 3.67 -8.93 -2.03
N VAL A 270 4.29 -7.95 -1.36
CA VAL A 270 4.15 -7.78 0.09
C VAL A 270 2.70 -7.45 0.47
N ARG A 271 1.93 -6.76 -0.37
CA ARG A 271 0.48 -6.56 -0.17
C ARG A 271 -0.31 -7.85 -0.26
N ARG A 272 0.01 -8.74 -1.22
CA ARG A 272 -0.62 -10.07 -1.27
C ARG A 272 -0.35 -10.88 -0.01
N ALA A 273 0.89 -10.84 0.50
CA ALA A 273 1.23 -11.46 1.78
C ALA A 273 0.43 -10.84 2.95
N LEU A 274 0.28 -9.52 2.99
CA LEU A 274 -0.53 -8.84 4.00
C LEU A 274 -2.00 -9.26 3.94
N ASP A 275 -2.60 -9.31 2.74
CA ASP A 275 -3.98 -9.74 2.54
C ASP A 275 -4.17 -11.20 2.97
N HIS A 276 -3.21 -12.07 2.64
CA HIS A 276 -3.20 -13.46 3.07
C HIS A 276 -3.15 -13.60 4.60
N LEU A 277 -2.28 -12.82 5.27
CA LEU A 277 -2.17 -12.78 6.73
C LEU A 277 -3.47 -12.29 7.39
N ARG A 278 -4.05 -11.19 6.89
CA ARG A 278 -5.31 -10.63 7.43
C ARG A 278 -6.48 -11.59 7.25
N LYS A 279 -6.54 -12.31 6.13
CA LYS A 279 -7.59 -13.28 5.83
C LYS A 279 -7.50 -14.53 6.71
N ASN A 280 -6.29 -15.03 6.96
CA ASN A 280 -6.10 -16.31 7.66
C ASN A 280 -6.01 -16.17 9.18
N TYR A 281 -5.68 -14.98 9.68
CA TYR A 281 -5.52 -14.72 11.11
C TYR A 281 -6.40 -13.56 11.61
N PRO A 282 -7.71 -13.54 11.31
CA PRO A 282 -8.60 -12.47 11.74
C PRO A 282 -8.61 -12.39 13.27
N GLY A 283 -8.38 -11.21 13.82
CA GLY A 283 -8.38 -10.95 15.26
C GLY A 283 -7.27 -11.63 16.06
N GLN A 284 -6.25 -12.19 15.39
CA GLN A 284 -5.16 -12.94 16.02
C GLN A 284 -3.82 -12.20 15.93
N THR A 285 -2.88 -12.58 16.79
CA THR A 285 -1.50 -12.07 16.77
C THR A 285 -0.58 -13.04 16.02
N VAL A 286 0.17 -12.55 15.04
CA VAL A 286 1.05 -13.38 14.19
C VAL A 286 2.43 -12.75 14.11
N ALA A 287 3.48 -13.55 14.25
CA ALA A 287 4.84 -13.13 13.99
C ALA A 287 5.15 -13.23 12.49
N VAL A 288 5.74 -12.20 11.90
CA VAL A 288 6.07 -12.14 10.48
C VAL A 288 7.57 -11.86 10.35
N VAL A 289 8.35 -12.88 9.96
CA VAL A 289 9.80 -12.78 9.88
C VAL A 289 10.24 -12.51 8.45
N SER A 290 10.86 -11.36 8.23
CA SER A 290 11.22 -10.89 6.89
C SER A 290 12.50 -10.02 6.94
N HIS A 291 12.63 -9.09 6.00
CA HIS A 291 13.84 -8.34 5.68
C HIS A 291 13.56 -6.84 5.66
N VAL A 292 14.57 -6.05 5.30
CA VAL A 292 14.49 -4.59 5.37
C VAL A 292 13.44 -4.05 4.40
N SER A 293 13.46 -4.44 3.12
CA SER A 293 12.57 -3.82 2.13
C SER A 293 11.09 -4.16 2.35
N PRO A 294 10.70 -5.44 2.57
CA PRO A 294 9.30 -5.77 2.86
C PRO A 294 8.77 -5.08 4.10
N ILE A 295 9.52 -5.08 5.21
CA ILE A 295 9.07 -4.46 6.47
C ILE A 295 8.94 -2.95 6.32
N LYS A 296 9.89 -2.28 5.65
CA LYS A 296 9.77 -0.84 5.36
C LYS A 296 8.54 -0.51 4.53
N LEU A 297 8.21 -1.32 3.53
CA LEU A 297 7.04 -1.11 2.67
C LEU A 297 5.73 -1.34 3.43
N LEU A 298 5.66 -2.35 4.30
CA LEU A 298 4.52 -2.55 5.20
C LEU A 298 4.33 -1.36 6.15
N LEU A 299 5.41 -0.89 6.76
CA LEU A 299 5.36 0.27 7.67
C LEU A 299 5.03 1.57 6.94
N ARG A 300 5.52 1.76 5.72
CA ARG A 300 5.14 2.91 4.87
C ARG A 300 3.64 2.92 4.64
N ASP A 301 3.09 1.80 4.18
CA ASP A 301 1.65 1.69 3.87
C ASP A 301 0.82 1.85 5.16
N ALA A 302 1.25 1.24 6.27
CA ALA A 302 0.56 1.34 7.56
C ALA A 302 0.58 2.74 8.19
N LEU A 303 1.63 3.53 7.96
CA LEU A 303 1.75 4.92 8.42
C LEU A 303 1.12 5.93 7.46
N ALA A 304 0.52 5.49 6.35
CA ALA A 304 0.11 6.35 5.24
C ALA A 304 1.22 7.32 4.80
N ALA A 305 2.47 6.86 4.84
CA ALA A 305 3.64 7.66 4.54
C ALA A 305 3.97 7.63 3.05
N SER A 306 4.67 8.66 2.57
CA SER A 306 5.21 8.66 1.21
C SER A 306 6.46 7.77 1.10
N ASP A 307 6.91 7.52 -0.13
CA ASP A 307 8.12 6.76 -0.43
C ASP A 307 9.39 7.32 0.24
N ALA A 308 9.37 8.60 0.67
CA ALA A 308 10.45 9.19 1.45
C ALA A 308 10.77 8.40 2.74
N LEU A 309 9.80 7.66 3.29
CA LEU A 309 10.01 6.82 4.48
C LEU A 309 11.09 5.76 4.26
N LEU A 310 11.22 5.22 3.04
CA LEU A 310 12.20 4.16 2.74
C LEU A 310 13.65 4.60 3.02
N HIS A 311 13.93 5.90 2.87
CA HIS A 311 15.23 6.52 3.10
C HIS A 311 15.44 7.03 4.53
N ARG A 312 14.37 7.09 5.34
CA ARG A 312 14.39 7.69 6.69
C ARG A 312 14.20 6.65 7.80
N LEU A 313 13.59 5.53 7.48
CA LEU A 313 13.40 4.43 8.42
C LEU A 313 14.67 3.58 8.47
N PHE A 314 15.23 3.41 9.66
CA PHE A 314 16.26 2.41 9.93
C PHE A 314 15.60 1.19 10.59
N LEU A 315 16.08 -0.01 10.28
CA LEU A 315 15.63 -1.26 10.88
C LEU A 315 16.86 -2.04 11.31
N ASP A 316 16.97 -2.37 12.60
CA ASP A 316 18.07 -3.15 13.17
C ASP A 316 17.87 -4.65 12.90
N PRO A 317 18.97 -5.42 12.74
CA PRO A 317 18.89 -6.89 12.77
C PRO A 317 18.20 -7.35 14.05
N ALA A 318 17.27 -8.31 13.94
CA ALA A 318 16.42 -8.74 15.05
C ALA A 318 15.59 -7.60 15.72
N GLY A 319 15.42 -6.46 15.05
CA GLY A 319 14.46 -5.43 15.45
C GLY A 319 13.03 -5.86 15.14
N LEU A 320 12.09 -5.46 16.01
CA LEU A 320 10.66 -5.76 15.85
C LEU A 320 9.82 -4.50 15.70
N SER A 321 8.75 -4.60 14.93
CA SER A 321 7.70 -3.57 14.80
C SER A 321 6.34 -4.22 14.97
N ILE A 322 5.34 -3.47 15.44
CA ILE A 322 4.00 -4.01 15.69
C ILE A 322 2.97 -3.15 14.98
N VAL A 323 2.10 -3.78 14.19
CA VAL A 323 1.01 -3.13 13.47
C VAL A 323 -0.29 -3.87 13.73
N ASP A 324 -1.33 -3.13 14.11
CA ASP A 324 -2.69 -3.62 14.27
C ASP A 324 -3.52 -3.26 13.04
N TYR A 325 -4.17 -4.25 12.42
CA TYR A 325 -5.11 -4.08 11.32
C TYR A 325 -6.52 -4.45 11.78
N TYR A 326 -7.45 -3.51 11.68
CA TYR A 326 -8.82 -3.67 12.12
C TYR A 326 -9.76 -4.09 10.97
N PRO A 327 -10.88 -4.78 11.26
CA PRO A 327 -11.85 -5.20 10.24
C PRO A 327 -12.50 -4.03 9.48
N ASP A 328 -12.66 -2.88 10.14
CA ASP A 328 -13.17 -1.61 9.57
C ASP A 328 -12.18 -0.91 8.63
N GLY A 329 -11.01 -1.52 8.39
CA GLY A 329 -9.92 -0.95 7.60
C GLY A 329 -8.97 -0.06 8.39
N GLY A 330 -9.21 0.17 9.68
CA GLY A 330 -8.33 0.93 10.55
C GLY A 330 -6.95 0.29 10.68
N VAL A 331 -5.91 1.11 10.79
CA VAL A 331 -4.53 0.66 10.98
C VAL A 331 -3.89 1.44 12.12
N ALA A 332 -3.17 0.76 13.01
CA ALA A 332 -2.40 1.39 14.07
C ALA A 332 -1.00 0.79 14.17
N VAL A 333 0.03 1.61 13.94
CA VAL A 333 1.42 1.24 14.20
C VAL A 333 1.71 1.46 15.68
N ARG A 334 1.96 0.39 16.42
CA ARG A 334 2.18 0.39 17.88
C ARG A 334 3.64 0.58 18.25
N THR A 335 4.54 0.06 17.42
CA THR A 335 5.97 0.01 17.69
C THR A 335 6.73 -0.02 16.37
N VAL A 336 7.86 0.69 16.31
CA VAL A 336 8.74 0.70 15.14
C VAL A 336 10.17 0.44 15.61
N ASN A 337 10.77 -0.62 15.09
CA ASN A 337 12.16 -0.99 15.31
C ASN A 337 12.61 -1.05 16.79
N ASP A 338 11.82 -1.68 17.64
CA ASP A 338 12.19 -1.97 19.03
C ASP A 338 13.26 -3.06 19.08
N VAL A 339 14.32 -2.79 19.84
CA VAL A 339 15.50 -3.63 20.05
C VAL A 339 15.85 -3.79 21.54
N ALA A 340 14.96 -3.40 22.45
CA ALA A 340 15.23 -3.44 23.89
C ALA A 340 15.54 -4.86 24.42
N HIS A 341 15.20 -5.92 23.68
CA HIS A 341 15.57 -7.30 24.00
C HIS A 341 17.03 -7.65 23.68
N LEU A 342 17.77 -6.76 23.01
CA LEU A 342 19.19 -6.95 22.68
C LEU A 342 20.13 -6.31 23.72
N GLU A 343 19.58 -5.60 24.71
CA GLU A 343 20.30 -4.95 25.82
C GLU A 343 20.38 -5.83 27.07
#